data_AF-A0A1J7JHR7-F1
#
_entry.id   AF-A0A1J7JHR7-F1
#
_cell.length_a   1.000
_cell.length_b   1.000
_cell.length_c   1.000
_cell.angle_alpha   90.00
_cell.angle_beta   90.00
_cell.angle_gamma   90.00
#
_symmetry.space_group_name_H-M   'P 1'
#
loop_
_entity.id
_entity.type
_entity.pdbx_description
1 polymer ?
#
loop_
_entity_poly.entity_id
_entity_poly.type
_entity_poly.pdbx_seq_one_letter_code
_entity_poly.pdbx_strand_id
1 'polypeptide(L)'
;MLRSMKLAWSTLGFLLAASVAQGQCNATGIDYTDGGQYVIDAGSTKNFSFATIFSGCDAYSTIPILYDPDGEAHACSDLNMAVSGIQQISFCDLTFSQITTGNWSITIIGSNFTLERDFYLVAGPVETVTYTVTPTVIVGYTTTPIASSKILGAENVAR
;
A
#
# COMPACT_ATOMS: atom_id res chain seq x y z
N MET A 1 -21.65 40.67 -70.05
CA MET A 1 -22.70 39.63 -69.96
C MET A 1 -22.28 38.63 -68.91
N LEU A 2 -23.04 38.60 -67.82
CA LEU A 2 -22.85 37.82 -66.61
C LEU A 2 -23.37 36.38 -66.84
N ARG A 3 -22.64 35.33 -66.46
CA ARG A 3 -23.22 34.00 -66.22
C ARG A 3 -22.44 33.19 -65.20
N SER A 4 -23.10 33.00 -64.07
CA SER A 4 -22.77 32.15 -62.93
C SER A 4 -22.74 30.66 -63.28
N MET A 5 -21.88 29.87 -62.61
CA MET A 5 -22.25 28.53 -62.11
C MET A 5 -21.23 28.04 -61.06
N LYS A 6 -21.74 27.51 -59.94
CA LYS A 6 -21.03 27.02 -58.74
C LYS A 6 -20.53 25.59 -58.93
N LEU A 7 -19.48 25.18 -58.19
CA LEU A 7 -19.29 23.89 -57.47
C LEU A 7 -17.81 23.86 -57.01
N ALA A 8 -17.47 24.24 -55.78
CA ALA A 8 -17.45 23.39 -54.59
C ALA A 8 -16.69 22.05 -54.80
N TRP A 9 -15.40 22.00 -54.43
CA TRP A 9 -14.73 20.79 -53.94
C TRP A 9 -13.70 21.15 -52.87
N SER A 10 -14.19 21.15 -51.63
CA SER A 10 -13.39 20.98 -50.43
C SER A 10 -13.11 19.48 -50.28
N THR A 11 -11.84 19.08 -50.21
CA THR A 11 -11.46 17.83 -49.54
C THR A 11 -10.22 18.08 -48.69
N LEU A 12 -10.51 18.48 -47.47
CA LEU A 12 -9.64 18.40 -46.30
C LEU A 12 -9.35 16.92 -46.02
N GLY A 13 -8.28 16.39 -46.59
CA GLY A 13 -7.77 15.05 -46.29
C GLY A 13 -6.94 15.08 -45.01
N PHE A 14 -7.62 15.20 -43.87
CA PHE A 14 -7.02 15.01 -42.55
C PHE A 14 -6.63 13.54 -42.43
N LEU A 15 -5.39 13.21 -42.81
CA LEU A 15 -4.81 11.89 -42.62
C LEU A 15 -4.76 11.64 -41.11
N LEU A 16 -5.62 10.72 -40.66
CA LEU A 16 -5.66 10.19 -39.31
C LEU A 16 -4.26 9.70 -38.92
N ALA A 17 -3.58 10.44 -38.07
CA ALA A 17 -2.61 9.86 -37.17
C ALA A 17 -3.39 8.97 -36.19
N ALA A 18 -3.56 7.70 -36.55
CA ALA A 18 -3.96 6.68 -35.60
C ALA A 18 -2.79 6.48 -34.63
N SER A 19 -2.68 7.36 -33.63
CA SER A 19 -1.88 7.08 -32.45
C SER A 19 -2.50 5.85 -31.80
N VAL A 20 -1.85 4.70 -31.92
CA VAL A 20 -2.17 3.54 -31.09
C VAL A 20 -2.07 4.03 -29.65
N ALA A 21 -3.19 4.05 -28.94
CA ALA A 21 -3.19 4.26 -27.50
C ALA A 21 -2.57 3.00 -26.89
N GLN A 22 -1.24 2.95 -26.83
CA GLN A 22 -0.60 2.06 -25.86
C GLN A 22 -1.13 2.51 -24.50
N GLY A 23 -1.72 1.58 -23.76
CA GLY A 23 -2.16 1.87 -22.39
C GLY A 23 -0.99 2.50 -21.66
N GLN A 24 -1.17 3.71 -21.12
CA GLN A 24 -0.13 4.34 -20.33
C GLN A 24 0.10 3.45 -19.11
N CYS A 25 1.29 2.84 -19.02
CA CYS A 25 1.70 2.12 -17.81
C CYS A 25 1.72 3.12 -16.65
N ASN A 26 0.95 2.82 -15.61
CA ASN A 26 0.83 3.60 -14.41
C ASN A 26 1.36 2.80 -13.24
N ALA A 27 2.15 3.43 -12.37
CA ALA A 27 2.62 2.85 -11.12
C ALA A 27 2.26 3.78 -9.96
N THR A 28 1.41 3.28 -9.06
CA THR A 28 0.95 4.03 -7.89
C THR A 28 1.67 3.54 -6.64
N GLY A 29 2.35 4.45 -5.96
CA GLY A 29 2.93 4.19 -4.64
C GLY A 29 1.86 4.08 -3.56
N ILE A 30 1.98 3.05 -2.70
CA ILE A 30 1.05 2.85 -1.58
C ILE A 30 1.64 3.40 -0.28
N ASP A 31 2.89 3.03 0.02
CA ASP A 31 3.54 3.43 1.27
C ASP A 31 4.18 4.82 1.17
N TYR A 32 4.77 5.12 0.01
CA TYR A 32 5.44 6.39 -0.27
C TYR A 32 4.89 6.99 -1.56
N THR A 33 4.19 8.11 -1.45
CA THR A 33 3.66 8.88 -2.57
C THR A 33 4.58 10.04 -2.89
N ASP A 34 4.56 10.46 -4.15
CA ASP A 34 5.30 11.64 -4.61
C ASP A 34 4.91 12.89 -3.80
N GLY A 35 5.90 13.67 -3.36
CA GLY A 35 5.78 14.81 -2.46
C GLY A 35 5.42 14.48 -1.00
N GLY A 36 5.33 13.20 -0.63
CA GLY A 36 4.93 12.76 0.71
C GLY A 36 6.02 12.97 1.78
N GLN A 37 5.62 12.97 3.05
CA GLN A 37 6.54 13.02 4.20
C GLN A 37 6.23 11.90 5.19
N TYR A 38 7.25 11.13 5.59
CA TYR A 38 7.10 9.91 6.38
C TYR A 38 8.13 9.82 7.50
N VAL A 39 7.72 9.26 8.63
CA VAL A 39 8.62 8.99 9.77
C VAL A 39 9.07 7.53 9.70
N ILE A 40 10.37 7.30 9.83
CA ILE A 40 10.98 5.98 9.74
C ILE A 40 11.65 5.66 11.07
N ASP A 41 11.44 4.41 11.52
CA ASP A 41 12.12 3.85 12.68
C ASP A 41 13.60 3.62 12.39
N ALA A 42 14.44 4.58 12.77
CA ALA A 42 15.89 4.46 12.63
C ALA A 42 16.51 3.40 13.56
N GLY A 43 15.74 2.80 14.47
CA GLY A 43 16.19 1.68 15.30
C GLY A 43 16.04 0.30 14.65
N SER A 44 15.31 0.22 13.53
CA SER A 44 14.97 -1.05 12.88
C SER A 44 16.05 -1.52 11.91
N THR A 45 16.47 -2.78 12.04
CA THR A 45 17.39 -3.44 11.10
C THR A 45 16.66 -4.13 9.94
N LYS A 46 15.36 -3.88 9.76
CA LYS A 46 14.62 -4.41 8.61
C LYS A 46 15.02 -3.65 7.35
N ASN A 47 15.06 -4.34 6.22
CA ASN A 47 15.32 -3.70 4.93
C ASN A 47 14.25 -2.65 4.63
N PHE A 48 14.68 -1.55 4.05
CA PHE A 48 13.76 -0.60 3.46
C PHE A 48 12.96 -1.31 2.37
N SER A 49 11.65 -1.13 2.38
CA SER A 49 10.76 -1.72 1.39
C SER A 49 9.67 -0.74 1.01
N PHE A 50 9.20 -0.83 -0.23
CA PHE A 50 8.07 -0.04 -0.69
C PHE A 50 7.10 -0.89 -1.50
N ALA A 51 5.81 -0.57 -1.38
CA ALA A 51 4.75 -1.14 -2.17
C ALA A 51 4.38 -0.27 -3.38
N THR A 52 4.04 -0.91 -4.49
CA THR A 52 3.57 -0.27 -5.72
C THR A 52 2.50 -1.12 -6.39
N ILE A 53 1.48 -0.47 -6.95
CA ILE A 53 0.45 -1.10 -7.77
C ILE A 53 0.65 -0.65 -9.21
N PHE A 54 0.76 -1.59 -10.13
CA PHE A 54 0.87 -1.31 -11.56
C PHE A 54 -0.49 -1.44 -12.26
N SER A 55 -0.70 -0.65 -13.32
CA SER A 55 -1.87 -0.76 -14.20
C SER A 55 -1.51 -0.38 -15.62
N GLY A 56 -2.01 -1.14 -16.60
CA GLY A 56 -1.77 -0.87 -18.02
C GLY A 56 -0.32 -1.12 -18.50
N CYS A 57 0.48 -1.83 -17.72
CA CYS A 57 1.87 -2.15 -18.06
C CYS A 57 1.96 -3.48 -18.82
N ASP A 58 2.91 -3.61 -19.76
CA ASP A 58 3.21 -4.91 -20.38
C ASP A 58 3.76 -5.90 -19.34
N ALA A 59 3.76 -7.19 -19.68
CA ALA A 59 4.25 -8.24 -18.80
C ALA A 59 5.79 -8.31 -18.79
N TYR A 60 6.43 -7.63 -17.82
CA TYR A 60 7.87 -7.67 -17.59
C TYR A 60 8.21 -7.47 -16.11
N SER A 61 9.47 -7.70 -15.76
CA SER A 61 10.06 -7.34 -14.46
C SER A 61 10.95 -6.11 -14.58
N THR A 62 11.11 -5.38 -13.48
CA THR A 62 12.03 -4.25 -13.36
C THR A 62 12.74 -4.28 -12.02
N ILE A 63 13.94 -3.71 -11.96
CA ILE A 63 14.75 -3.52 -10.75
C ILE A 63 14.70 -2.02 -10.43
N PRO A 64 13.95 -1.63 -9.39
CA PRO A 64 13.91 -0.24 -8.93
C PRO A 64 15.24 0.19 -8.31
N ILE A 65 15.45 1.50 -8.28
CA ILE A 65 16.57 2.14 -7.60
C ILE A 65 16.00 3.13 -6.59
N LEU A 66 16.47 3.04 -5.34
CA LEU A 66 16.26 4.06 -4.32
C LEU A 66 17.48 4.98 -4.31
N TYR A 67 17.28 6.28 -4.37
CA TYR A 67 18.33 7.27 -4.18
C TYR A 67 18.22 7.91 -2.80
N ASP A 68 19.36 8.01 -2.13
CA ASP A 68 19.48 8.72 -0.85
C ASP A 68 19.59 10.25 -1.05
N PRO A 69 19.62 11.04 0.03
CA PRO A 69 19.73 12.49 -0.05
C PRO A 69 21.04 13.02 -0.66
N ASP A 70 22.10 12.21 -0.66
CA ASP A 70 23.39 12.52 -1.25
C ASP A 70 23.48 12.06 -2.73
N GLY A 71 22.46 11.34 -3.22
CA GLY A 71 22.36 10.81 -4.58
C GLY A 71 22.98 9.42 -4.75
N GLU A 72 23.29 8.71 -3.67
CA GLU A 72 23.75 7.32 -3.73
C GLU A 72 22.61 6.40 -4.15
N ALA A 73 22.91 5.48 -5.09
CA ALA A 73 21.93 4.54 -5.64
C ALA A 73 21.96 3.22 -4.87
N HIS A 74 20.82 2.81 -4.36
CA HIS A 74 20.59 1.52 -3.73
C HIS A 74 19.66 0.68 -4.60
N ALA A 75 20.16 -0.46 -5.08
CA ALA A 75 19.35 -1.40 -5.83
C ALA A 75 18.29 -2.05 -4.94
N CYS A 76 17.14 -2.36 -5.53
CA CYS A 76 16.06 -3.08 -4.85
C CYS A 76 15.68 -4.37 -5.58
N SER A 77 14.92 -5.24 -4.92
CA SER A 77 14.44 -6.49 -5.51
C SER A 77 13.47 -6.23 -6.67
N ASP A 78 13.33 -7.21 -7.54
CA ASP A 78 12.50 -7.09 -8.73
C ASP A 78 11.01 -6.90 -8.41
N LEU A 79 10.33 -6.14 -9.28
CA LEU A 79 8.88 -5.97 -9.27
C LEU A 79 8.28 -6.61 -10.53
N ASN A 80 7.18 -7.35 -10.38
CA ASN A 80 6.44 -7.92 -11.50
C ASN A 80 5.29 -6.99 -11.93
N MET A 81 5.39 -6.40 -13.11
CA MET A 81 4.41 -5.45 -13.64
C MET A 81 3.27 -6.12 -14.43
N ALA A 82 3.36 -7.43 -14.69
CA ALA A 82 2.39 -8.15 -15.51
C ALA A 82 0.99 -8.22 -14.88
N VAL A 83 0.91 -8.09 -13.55
CA VAL A 83 -0.33 -8.30 -12.81
C VAL A 83 -0.93 -6.96 -12.40
N SER A 84 -1.78 -6.41 -13.27
CA SER A 84 -2.47 -5.14 -13.02
C SER A 84 -3.30 -5.21 -11.73
N GLY A 85 -3.25 -4.15 -10.92
CA GLY A 85 -4.04 -3.98 -9.71
C GLY A 85 -3.57 -4.81 -8.51
N ILE A 86 -2.48 -5.58 -8.64
CA ILE A 86 -1.91 -6.34 -7.54
C ILE A 86 -0.71 -5.59 -6.96
N GLN A 87 -0.71 -5.46 -5.62
CA GLN A 87 0.39 -4.87 -4.88
C GLN A 87 1.66 -5.71 -5.04
N GLN A 88 2.73 -5.06 -5.47
CA GLN A 88 4.07 -5.60 -5.50
C GLN A 88 4.92 -4.90 -4.45
N ILE A 89 5.83 -5.63 -3.80
CA ILE A 89 6.72 -5.09 -2.77
C ILE A 89 8.16 -5.32 -3.23
N SER A 90 8.96 -4.26 -3.20
CA SER A 90 10.41 -4.32 -3.45
C SER A 90 11.17 -4.04 -2.15
N PHE A 91 12.27 -4.77 -1.94
CA PHE A 91 13.18 -4.62 -0.81
C PHE A 91 14.52 -4.10 -1.30
N CYS A 92 15.03 -3.03 -0.69
CA CYS A 92 16.28 -2.39 -1.09
C CYS A 92 17.45 -2.87 -0.23
N ASP A 93 18.66 -2.80 -0.77
CA ASP A 93 19.92 -3.18 -0.10
C ASP A 93 20.38 -2.12 0.92
N LEU A 94 19.47 -1.69 1.79
CA LEU A 94 19.71 -0.86 2.96
C LEU A 94 18.67 -1.17 4.04
N THR A 95 19.03 -0.99 5.30
CA THR A 95 18.09 -1.10 6.42
C THR A 95 17.50 0.24 6.82
N PHE A 96 16.37 0.23 7.51
CA PHE A 96 15.77 1.46 8.05
C PHE A 96 16.72 2.21 9.00
N SER A 97 17.61 1.51 9.70
CA SER A 97 18.65 2.13 10.54
C SER A 97 19.72 2.91 9.77
N GLN A 98 19.82 2.71 8.45
CA GLN A 98 20.71 3.46 7.58
C GLN A 98 20.01 4.68 6.94
N ILE A 99 18.69 4.82 7.12
CA ILE A 99 17.94 5.97 6.60
C ILE A 99 18.32 7.23 7.37
N THR A 100 18.59 8.29 6.62
CA THR A 100 18.82 9.64 7.13
C THR A 100 17.61 10.53 6.84
N THR A 101 17.45 11.57 7.65
CA THR A 101 16.43 12.60 7.41
C THR A 101 16.81 13.39 6.15
N GLY A 102 15.93 13.45 5.16
CA GLY A 102 16.18 14.15 3.90
C GLY A 102 15.22 13.79 2.79
N ASN A 103 15.53 14.26 1.58
CA ASN A 103 14.81 13.90 0.36
C ASN A 103 15.34 12.57 -0.17
N TRP A 104 14.44 11.64 -0.41
CA TRP A 104 14.71 10.33 -1.01
C TRP A 104 13.89 10.22 -2.29
N SER A 105 14.38 9.44 -3.26
CA SER A 105 13.62 9.17 -4.48
C SER A 105 13.63 7.71 -4.87
N ILE A 106 12.52 7.23 -5.42
CA ILE A 106 12.41 5.89 -6.01
C ILE A 106 12.22 6.04 -7.51
N THR A 107 13.13 5.49 -8.29
CA THR A 107 13.04 5.44 -9.74
C THR A 107 12.74 4.01 -10.20
N ILE A 108 11.67 3.86 -11.00
CA ILE A 108 11.25 2.61 -11.63
C ILE A 108 11.34 2.81 -13.14
N ILE A 109 12.21 2.03 -13.80
CA ILE A 109 12.45 2.11 -15.24
C ILE A 109 11.86 0.88 -15.91
N GLY A 110 10.98 1.11 -16.88
CA GLY A 110 10.51 0.08 -17.81
C GLY A 110 10.93 0.38 -19.23
N SER A 111 10.65 -0.56 -20.14
CA SER A 111 11.07 -0.43 -21.55
C SER A 111 10.48 0.81 -22.24
N ASN A 112 9.28 1.23 -21.84
CA ASN A 112 8.55 2.35 -22.45
C ASN A 112 8.10 3.42 -21.43
N PHE A 113 8.58 3.37 -20.19
CA PHE A 113 8.21 4.33 -19.16
C PHE A 113 9.33 4.53 -18.14
N THR A 114 9.32 5.69 -17.50
CA THR A 114 10.13 5.96 -16.31
C THR A 114 9.23 6.66 -15.32
N LEU A 115 9.23 6.17 -14.08
CA LEU A 115 8.48 6.75 -12.99
C LEU A 115 9.45 7.07 -11.86
N GLU A 116 9.37 8.30 -11.39
CA GLU A 116 10.12 8.78 -10.24
C GLU A 116 9.11 9.24 -9.18
N ARG A 117 9.43 9.01 -7.92
CA ARG A 117 8.67 9.52 -6.78
C ARG A 117 9.67 10.10 -5.80
N ASP A 118 9.52 11.37 -5.50
CA ASP A 118 10.32 12.07 -4.51
C ASP A 118 9.53 12.17 -3.21
N PHE A 119 10.16 11.91 -2.07
CA PHE A 119 9.51 12.00 -0.77
C PHE A 119 10.52 12.36 0.31
N TYR A 120 10.02 12.91 1.42
CA TYR A 120 10.84 13.30 2.54
C TYR A 120 10.75 12.26 3.66
N LEU A 121 11.89 11.75 4.11
CA LEU A 121 11.96 10.86 5.26
C LEU A 121 12.45 11.64 6.49
N VAL A 122 11.84 11.35 7.64
CA VAL A 122 12.29 11.79 8.95
C VAL A 122 12.75 10.56 9.72
N ALA A 123 14.06 10.41 9.88
CA ALA A 123 14.65 9.35 10.69
C ALA A 123 14.52 9.71 12.17
N GLY A 124 13.83 8.89 12.95
CA GLY A 124 13.63 9.13 14.38
C GLY A 124 13.14 7.92 15.15
N PRO A 125 13.15 7.97 16.48
CA PRO A 125 12.54 6.94 17.30
C PRO A 125 11.01 6.96 17.10
N VAL A 126 10.43 5.81 16.78
CA VAL A 126 8.97 5.63 16.82
C VAL A 126 8.58 4.93 18.11
N GLU A 127 7.58 5.47 18.80
CA GLU A 127 7.05 4.88 20.03
C GLU A 127 6.24 3.62 19.70
N THR A 128 6.62 2.47 20.26
CA THR A 128 5.86 1.21 20.08
C THR A 128 4.70 1.12 21.07
N VAL A 129 3.48 0.98 20.57
CA VAL A 129 2.31 0.66 21.41
C VAL A 129 2.16 -0.85 21.51
N THR A 130 2.38 -1.41 22.71
CA THR A 130 2.19 -2.85 22.97
C THR A 130 0.76 -3.13 23.44
N TYR A 131 0.02 -3.97 22.71
CA TYR A 131 -1.28 -4.47 23.14
C TYR A 131 -1.12 -5.80 23.88
N THR A 132 -1.41 -5.81 25.18
CA THR A 132 -1.50 -7.06 25.96
C THR A 132 -2.90 -7.62 25.82
N VAL A 133 -3.04 -8.76 25.13
CA VAL A 133 -4.32 -9.48 25.01
C VAL A 133 -4.41 -10.50 26.15
N THR A 134 -5.28 -10.24 27.13
CA THR A 134 -5.55 -11.19 28.22
C THR A 134 -6.69 -12.13 27.80
N PRO A 135 -6.49 -13.46 27.71
CA PRO A 135 -7.58 -14.38 27.38
C PRO A 135 -8.58 -14.48 28.54
N THR A 136 -9.85 -14.22 28.27
CA THR A 136 -10.94 -14.44 29.23
C THR A 136 -11.36 -15.91 29.21
N VAL A 137 -11.12 -16.63 30.31
CA VAL A 137 -11.61 -18.01 30.48
C VAL A 137 -12.99 -17.96 31.17
N ILE A 138 -14.02 -18.48 30.50
CA ILE A 138 -15.36 -18.62 31.08
C ILE A 138 -15.45 -20.00 31.74
N VAL A 139 -15.63 -20.05 33.06
CA VAL A 139 -15.84 -21.28 33.82
C VAL A 139 -17.31 -21.36 34.23
N GLY A 140 -18.06 -22.29 33.64
CA GLY A 140 -19.41 -22.64 34.09
C GLY A 140 -19.35 -23.75 35.13
N TYR A 141 -20.07 -23.59 36.25
CA TYR A 141 -20.31 -24.67 37.21
C TYR A 141 -21.82 -24.84 37.42
N THR A 142 -22.25 -26.09 37.52
CA THR A 142 -23.64 -26.47 37.81
C THR A 142 -23.67 -27.13 39.18
N THR A 143 -24.46 -26.58 40.11
CA THR A 143 -24.70 -27.19 41.41
C THR A 143 -26.09 -27.81 41.46
N THR A 144 -26.18 -29.09 41.75
CA THR A 144 -27.45 -29.78 42.01
C THR A 144 -27.80 -29.64 43.49
N PRO A 145 -28.93 -29.00 43.87
CA PRO A 145 -29.32 -28.89 45.27
C PRO A 145 -29.78 -30.26 45.81
N ILE A 146 -29.36 -30.59 47.03
CA ILE A 146 -29.82 -31.79 47.73
C ILE A 146 -31.16 -31.45 48.41
N ALA A 147 -32.21 -32.22 48.12
CA ALA A 147 -33.51 -32.04 48.76
C ALA A 147 -33.47 -32.49 50.23
N SER A 148 -33.98 -31.66 51.14
CA SER A 148 -34.19 -31.99 52.54
C SER A 148 -35.67 -31.79 52.90
N SER A 149 -36.32 -32.81 53.45
CA SER A 149 -37.68 -32.72 53.98
C SER A 149 -37.63 -32.59 55.51
N LYS A 150 -38.28 -31.55 56.05
CA LYS A 150 -38.57 -31.43 57.48
C LYS A 150 -40.03 -31.81 57.71
N ILE A 151 -40.26 -32.73 58.65
CA ILE A 151 -41.61 -33.00 59.16
C ILE A 151 -41.91 -31.95 60.24
N LEU A 152 -42.94 -31.12 60.05
CA LEU A 152 -43.44 -30.21 61.08
C LEU A 152 -44.31 -31.01 62.06
N GLY A 153 -43.81 -31.18 63.28
CA GLY A 153 -44.62 -31.61 64.42
C GLY A 153 -45.55 -30.47 64.87
N ALA A 154 -46.82 -30.80 65.08
CA ALA A 154 -47.81 -29.90 65.65
C ALA A 154 -47.65 -29.90 67.18
N GLU A 155 -47.42 -28.74 67.79
CA GLU A 155 -47.58 -28.58 69.24
C GLU A 155 -48.33 -27.28 69.57
N ASN A 156 -49.34 -27.48 70.41
CA ASN A 156 -50.38 -26.55 70.85
C ASN A 156 -49.82 -25.40 71.70
N VAL A 157 -50.34 -24.18 71.54
CA VAL A 157 -50.16 -23.10 72.52
C VAL A 157 -51.48 -22.88 73.26
N ALA A 158 -51.47 -23.25 74.53
CA ALA A 158 -52.49 -22.92 75.52
C ALA A 158 -52.02 -21.73 76.36
N ARG A 159 -52.73 -20.60 76.31
CA ARG A 159 -53.18 -19.76 77.45
C ARG A 159 -53.76 -18.44 76.95
#